data_AF-A0A5B7ILE4-F1
#
_entry.id   AF-A0A5B7ILE4-F1
#
_cell.length_a   1.000
_cell.length_b   1.000
_cell.length_c   1.000
_cell.angle_alpha   90.00
_cell.angle_beta   90.00
_cell.angle_gamma   90.00
#
_symmetry.space_group_name_H-M   'P 1'
#
loop_
_entity.id
_entity.type
_entity.pdbx_description
1 polymer ?
#
loop_
_entity_poly.entity_id
_entity_poly.type
_entity_poly.pdbx_seq_one_letter_code
_entity_poly.pdbx_strand_id
1 'polypeptide(L)'
;MHLTAQGKPEAVTIPDVAARPTLPVCQEEDIATYLTRFERVAKLLQLEPSMYAVRLGCLLTAKTADLYVSLSPETTKDYDALKKSADRI
;
A
#
# COMPACT_ATOMS: atom_id res chain seq x y z
N MET A 1 -17.98 -52.57 21.67
CA MET A 1 -18.62 -51.47 22.43
C MET A 1 -17.55 -50.44 22.77
N HIS A 2 -17.76 -49.21 22.32
CA HIS A 2 -17.16 -47.92 22.70
C HIS A 2 -15.63 -47.77 22.76
N LEU A 3 -15.10 -47.25 21.64
CA LEU A 3 -13.87 -46.48 21.55
C LEU A 3 -14.18 -45.02 21.93
N THR A 4 -13.53 -44.45 22.93
CA THR A 4 -13.55 -43.00 23.16
C THR A 4 -12.16 -42.48 23.49
N ALA A 5 -11.46 -41.99 22.47
CA ALA A 5 -10.33 -41.09 22.65
C ALA A 5 -10.90 -39.69 22.88
N GLN A 6 -10.79 -39.17 24.10
CA GLN A 6 -11.17 -37.80 24.44
C GLN A 6 -9.90 -36.94 24.53
N GLY A 7 -9.39 -36.51 23.38
CA GLY A 7 -8.40 -35.45 23.30
C GLY A 7 -9.09 -34.11 23.53
N LYS A 8 -8.76 -33.44 24.64
CA LYS A 8 -9.14 -32.05 24.90
C LYS A 8 -8.56 -31.18 23.77
N PRO A 9 -9.33 -30.30 23.12
CA PRO A 9 -8.75 -29.36 22.17
C PRO A 9 -7.87 -28.40 22.98
N GLU A 10 -6.54 -28.52 22.82
CA GLU A 10 -5.64 -27.43 23.21
C GLU A 10 -6.09 -26.20 22.43
N ALA A 11 -6.55 -25.18 23.16
CA ALA A 11 -6.85 -23.90 22.58
C ALA A 11 -5.54 -23.36 22.00
N VAL A 12 -5.42 -23.42 20.66
CA VAL A 12 -4.37 -22.73 19.94
C VAL A 12 -4.61 -21.24 20.18
N THR A 13 -3.87 -20.66 21.12
CA THR A 13 -3.77 -19.21 21.27
C THR A 13 -3.03 -18.72 20.03
N ILE A 14 -3.77 -18.41 18.97
CA ILE A 14 -3.22 -17.67 17.84
C ILE A 14 -2.85 -16.30 18.43
N PRO A 15 -1.56 -15.91 18.47
CA PRO A 15 -1.23 -14.56 18.91
C PRO A 15 -1.93 -13.60 17.94
N ASP A 16 -2.76 -12.72 18.49
CA ASP A 16 -3.28 -11.55 17.80
C ASP A 16 -2.10 -10.63 17.49
N VAL A 17 -1.31 -11.00 16.47
CA VAL A 17 -0.47 -10.05 15.77
C VAL A 17 -1.48 -9.18 15.03
N ALA A 18 -1.93 -8.11 15.69
CA ALA A 18 -2.75 -7.08 15.08
C ALA A 18 -2.04 -6.66 13.79
N ALA A 19 -2.54 -7.15 12.65
CA ALA A 19 -1.92 -6.92 11.36
C ALA A 19 -1.92 -5.41 11.13
N ARG A 20 -0.73 -4.79 11.12
CA ARG A 20 -0.65 -3.36 10.87
C ARG A 20 -1.22 -3.09 9.48
N PRO A 21 -2.19 -2.18 9.34
CA PRO A 21 -2.77 -1.89 8.05
C PRO A 21 -1.68 -1.42 7.07
N THR A 22 -1.67 -2.00 5.88
CA THR A 22 -0.66 -1.76 4.85
C THR A 22 -1.17 -0.75 3.82
N LEU A 23 -0.24 -0.08 3.15
CA LEU A 23 -0.58 0.74 1.99
C LEU A 23 -1.07 -0.13 0.83
N PRO A 24 -2.06 0.32 0.05
CA PRO A 24 -2.57 -0.44 -1.07
C PRO A 24 -1.58 -0.40 -2.24
N VAL A 25 -1.34 -1.54 -2.87
CA VAL A 25 -0.59 -1.64 -4.13
C VAL A 25 -1.43 -1.05 -5.27
N CYS A 26 -0.79 -0.35 -6.22
CA CYS A 26 -1.45 0.13 -7.43
C CYS A 26 -1.81 -1.06 -8.31
N GLN A 27 -3.09 -1.19 -8.62
CA GLN A 27 -3.60 -2.20 -9.54
C GLN A 27 -3.73 -1.60 -10.95
N GLU A 28 -4.65 -2.11 -11.76
CA GLU A 28 -4.94 -1.63 -13.13
C GLU A 28 -5.74 -0.31 -13.16
N GLU A 29 -5.80 0.41 -12.04
CA GLU A 29 -6.47 1.70 -11.93
C GLU A 29 -5.60 2.84 -12.49
N ASP A 30 -6.23 3.95 -12.86
CA ASP A 30 -5.54 5.16 -13.27
C ASP A 30 -4.67 5.75 -12.13
N ILE A 31 -3.55 6.39 -12.50
CA ILE A 31 -2.57 6.93 -11.54
C ILE A 31 -3.19 8.01 -10.64
N ALA A 32 -4.08 8.87 -11.13
CA ALA A 32 -4.71 9.92 -10.33
C ALA A 32 -5.71 9.32 -9.32
N THR A 33 -6.44 8.29 -9.74
CA THR A 33 -7.32 7.52 -8.84
C THR A 33 -6.51 6.84 -7.74
N TYR A 34 -5.40 6.19 -8.11
CA TYR A 34 -4.52 5.54 -7.15
C TYR A 34 -3.91 6.52 -6.15
N LEU A 35 -3.41 7.67 -6.62
CA LEU A 35 -2.82 8.71 -5.76
C LEU A 35 -3.83 9.20 -4.71
N THR A 36 -5.09 9.40 -5.10
CA THR A 36 -6.15 9.79 -4.17
C THR A 36 -6.36 8.72 -3.08
N ARG A 37 -6.40 7.44 -3.45
CA ARG A 37 -6.53 6.33 -2.50
C ARG A 37 -5.32 6.26 -1.57
N PHE A 38 -4.12 6.36 -2.14
CA PHE A 38 -2.86 6.35 -1.42
C PHE A 38 -2.83 7.45 -0.34
N GLU A 39 -3.16 8.70 -0.68
CA GLU A 39 -3.17 9.80 0.31
C GLU A 39 -4.13 9.55 1.45
N ARG A 40 -5.33 9.04 1.14
CA ARG A 40 -6.35 8.77 2.16
C ARG A 40 -5.85 7.71 3.15
N VAL A 41 -5.29 6.61 2.65
CA VAL A 41 -4.76 5.55 3.51
C VAL A 41 -3.52 6.03 4.26
N ALA A 42 -2.59 6.73 3.60
CA ALA A 42 -1.39 7.27 4.24
C ALA A 42 -1.71 8.24 5.40
N LYS A 43 -2.74 9.08 5.24
CA LYS A 43 -3.26 9.96 6.31
C LYS A 43 -3.85 9.17 7.48
N LEU A 44 -4.65 8.13 7.19
CA LEU A 44 -5.21 7.25 8.23
C LEU A 44 -4.11 6.49 8.98
N LEU A 45 -3.02 6.15 8.29
CA LEU A 45 -1.82 5.54 8.87
C LEU A 45 -0.86 6.54 9.54
N GLN A 46 -1.18 7.84 9.51
CA GLN A 46 -0.35 8.93 10.05
C GLN A 46 1.09 8.87 9.51
N LEU A 47 1.24 8.58 8.22
CA LEU A 47 2.55 8.60 7.58
C LEU A 47 3.04 10.03 7.40
N GLU A 48 4.32 10.24 7.65
CA GLU A 48 4.98 11.52 7.38
C GLU A 48 4.91 11.83 5.87
N PRO A 49 4.46 13.03 5.46
CA PRO A 49 4.37 13.41 4.05
C PRO A 49 5.68 13.27 3.28
N SER A 50 6.83 13.46 3.94
CA SER A 50 8.16 13.25 3.36
C SER A 50 8.40 11.81 2.89
N MET A 51 7.66 10.84 3.44
CA MET A 51 7.74 9.43 3.08
C MET A 51 6.84 9.07 1.90
N TYR A 52 5.99 9.98 1.41
CA TYR A 52 4.98 9.65 0.42
C TYR A 52 5.61 9.27 -0.91
N ALA A 53 6.54 10.09 -1.40
CA ALA A 53 7.21 9.87 -2.68
C ALA A 53 7.93 8.50 -2.72
N VAL A 54 8.71 8.18 -1.68
CA VAL A 54 9.45 6.90 -1.61
C VAL A 54 8.52 5.71 -1.48
N ARG A 55 7.47 5.80 -0.63
CA ARG A 55 6.53 4.68 -0.46
C ARG A 55 5.66 4.47 -1.69
N LEU A 56 5.27 5.53 -2.37
CA LEU A 56 4.51 5.46 -3.61
C LEU A 56 5.28 4.65 -4.65
N GLY A 57 6.56 4.97 -4.89
CA GLY A 57 7.37 4.28 -5.90
C GLY A 57 7.43 2.76 -5.70
N CYS A 58 7.41 2.28 -4.45
CA CYS A 58 7.40 0.84 -4.13
C CYS A 58 6.07 0.13 -4.40
N LEU A 59 4.98 0.88 -4.56
CA LEU A 59 3.62 0.34 -4.66
C LEU A 59 3.06 0.43 -6.08
N LEU A 60 3.75 1.10 -6.99
CA LEU A 60 3.37 1.16 -8.40
C LEU A 60 3.69 -0.16 -9.10
N THR A 61 2.84 -0.55 -10.04
CA THR A 61 3.00 -1.78 -10.82
C THR A 61 2.80 -1.51 -12.31
N ALA A 62 3.37 -2.36 -13.15
CA ALA A 62 3.17 -2.38 -14.60
C ALA A 62 3.18 -0.98 -15.24
N LYS A 63 2.09 -0.61 -15.92
CA LYS A 63 1.95 0.64 -16.69
C LYS A 63 2.19 1.91 -15.86
N THR A 64 1.80 1.88 -14.58
CA THR A 64 1.98 3.02 -13.67
C THR A 64 3.43 3.15 -13.22
N ALA A 65 4.14 2.03 -13.10
CA ALA A 65 5.58 2.02 -12.84
C ALA A 65 6.37 2.54 -14.05
N ASP A 66 6.00 2.17 -15.29
CA ASP A 66 6.61 2.74 -16.50
C ASP A 66 6.46 4.26 -16.59
N LEU A 67 5.24 4.78 -16.33
CA LEU A 67 5.00 6.21 -16.25
C LEU A 67 5.87 6.88 -15.19
N TYR A 68 5.97 6.29 -14.01
CA TYR A 68 6.80 6.81 -12.92
C TYR A 68 8.28 6.88 -13.29
N VAL A 69 8.83 5.85 -13.93
CA VAL A 69 10.24 5.82 -14.38
C VAL A 69 10.50 6.81 -15.51
N SER A 70 9.48 7.16 -16.30
CA SER A 70 9.61 8.19 -17.35
C SER A 70 9.70 9.62 -16.82
N LEU A 71 9.33 9.86 -15.55
CA LEU A 71 9.43 11.16 -14.90
C LEU A 71 10.87 11.41 -14.40
N SER A 72 11.26 12.68 -14.31
CA SER A 72 12.58 13.04 -13.80
C SER A 72 12.72 12.70 -12.30
N PRO A 73 13.95 12.45 -11.80
CA PRO A 73 14.21 12.30 -10.37
C PRO A 73 13.75 13.49 -9.52
N GLU A 74 13.76 14.69 -10.12
CA GLU A 74 13.31 15.91 -9.44
C GLU A 74 11.80 15.93 -9.23
N THR A 75 11.03 15.35 -10.15
CA THR A 75 9.58 15.18 -10.02
C THR A 75 9.25 14.01 -9.10
N THR A 76 9.97 12.88 -9.18
CA THR A 76 9.63 11.67 -8.41
C THR A 76 10.04 11.72 -6.95
N LYS A 77 10.99 12.58 -6.57
CA LYS A 77 11.35 12.84 -5.15
C LYS A 77 10.32 13.71 -4.42
N ASP A 78 9.46 14.41 -5.15
CA ASP A 78 8.48 15.35 -4.61
C ASP A 78 7.06 14.85 -4.92
N TYR A 79 6.33 14.50 -3.87
CA TYR A 79 4.99 13.94 -4.02
C TYR A 79 3.98 14.93 -4.64
N ASP A 80 4.12 16.23 -4.36
CA ASP A 80 3.26 17.28 -4.88
C ASP A 80 3.54 17.53 -6.37
N ALA A 81 4.81 17.53 -6.76
CA ALA A 81 5.21 17.61 -8.17
C ALA A 81 4.66 16.43 -8.97
N LEU A 82 4.77 15.22 -8.43
CA LEU A 82 4.26 14.00 -9.06
C LEU A 82 2.73 14.05 -9.24
N LYS A 83 1.98 14.52 -8.24
CA LYS A 83 0.53 14.72 -8.38
C LYS A 83 0.17 15.70 -9.50
N LYS A 84 0.89 16.81 -9.62
CA LYS A 84 0.67 17.78 -10.70
C LYS A 84 1.00 17.21 -12.08
N SER A 85 1.97 16.31 -12.16
CA SER A 85 2.27 15.58 -13.39
C SER A 85 1.16 14.59 -13.74
N ALA A 86 0.60 13.89 -12.75
CA ALA A 86 -0.48 12.92 -12.94
C ALA A 86 -1.82 13.56 -13.37
N ASP A 87 -2.11 14.80 -12.93
CA ASP A 87 -3.32 15.54 -13.32
C ASP A 87 -3.31 16.00 -14.79
N ARG A 88 -2.15 15.99 -15.45
CA ARG A 88 -1.98 16.42 -16.85
C ARG A 88 -1.98 15.27 -17.87
N ILE A 89 -2.10 14.03 -17.42
CA ILE A 89 -2.08 12.80 -18.25
C ILE A 89 -3.53 12.30 -18.40
#